data_AF-A0A1G6GEN8-F1
#
_entry.id   AF-A0A1G6GEN8-F1
#
_cell.length_a   1.000
_cell.length_b   1.000
_cell.length_c   1.000
_cell.angle_alpha   90.00
_cell.angle_beta   90.00
_cell.angle_gamma   90.00
#
_symmetry.space_group_name_H-M   'P 1'
#
loop_
_entity.id
_entity.type
_entity.pdbx_description
1 polymer ?
#
loop_
_entity_poly.entity_id
_entity_poly.type
_entity_poly.pdbx_seq_one_letter_code
_entity_poly.pdbx_strand_id
1 'polypeptide(L)'
;MDHGDMDMDMDMDMDMSPGGIALAKGGPDRDGLEMDVLHVPLGPVLPYWPAGLVLHCTLHGDVIAAAEAEVLAPGPDEADQADEVSATGAVRSLDNVVSLLALAGWDAAAAEARRVRDDLLDGDGHAAERLQRLDRRVRRSVILRWSLRRLAPLGPDDLSARDLPAGLAGDTYDRLLAMLDRAGRGGLAPLQPFPVSALPDLVVGLDLAAARLVVAGLDLHELDPGRTKAQEESHA
;
A
#
# COMPACT_ATOMS: atom_id res chain seq x y z
N MET A 1 -22.58 -14.05 75.15
CA MET A 1 -22.61 -15.15 74.17
C MET A 1 -21.61 -14.75 73.12
N ASP A 2 -20.46 -15.38 73.22
CA ASP A 2 -19.23 -15.11 72.48
C ASP A 2 -19.15 -16.20 71.40
N HIS A 3 -19.12 -15.79 70.13
CA HIS A 3 -19.02 -16.67 68.99
C HIS A 3 -17.80 -16.24 68.18
N GLY A 4 -16.83 -17.16 68.14
CA GLY A 4 -15.53 -16.97 67.53
C GLY A 4 -15.58 -16.87 66.01
N ASP A 5 -14.77 -15.94 65.51
CA ASP A 5 -13.68 -16.17 64.57
C ASP A 5 -13.90 -17.22 63.47
N MET A 6 -14.15 -16.76 62.25
CA MET A 6 -13.89 -17.47 61.00
C MET A 6 -13.48 -16.46 59.91
N ASP A 7 -12.19 -16.13 59.90
CA ASP A 7 -11.49 -15.63 58.72
C ASP A 7 -11.37 -16.76 57.67
N MET A 8 -11.99 -16.60 56.50
CA MET A 8 -11.60 -17.26 55.25
C MET A 8 -12.17 -16.50 54.05
N ASP A 9 -11.39 -15.56 53.50
CA ASP A 9 -11.55 -15.09 52.11
C ASP A 9 -10.15 -15.00 51.47
N MET A 10 -9.72 -16.12 50.90
CA MET A 10 -8.55 -16.25 50.03
C MET A 10 -9.01 -16.97 48.76
N ASP A 11 -9.39 -16.21 47.75
CA ASP A 11 -9.50 -16.67 46.35
C ASP A 11 -8.87 -15.58 45.49
N MET A 12 -7.57 -15.68 45.19
CA MET A 12 -7.02 -16.35 44.00
C MET A 12 -7.46 -15.66 42.69
N ASP A 13 -6.75 -14.57 42.39
CA ASP A 13 -6.70 -13.91 41.10
C ASP A 13 -6.10 -14.91 40.07
N MET A 14 -6.96 -15.75 39.49
CA MET A 14 -6.57 -16.69 38.46
C MET A 14 -6.38 -15.92 37.15
N ASP A 15 -5.12 -15.72 36.77
CA ASP A 15 -4.71 -15.34 35.41
C ASP A 15 -5.14 -16.45 34.45
N MET A 16 -6.35 -16.31 33.89
CA MET A 16 -6.94 -17.23 32.94
C MET A 16 -6.29 -17.02 31.57
N SER A 17 -5.15 -17.66 31.35
CA SER A 17 -4.56 -17.85 30.02
C SER A 17 -4.83 -19.28 29.54
N PRO A 18 -5.90 -19.54 28.74
CA PRO A 18 -6.16 -20.87 28.21
C PRO A 18 -4.99 -21.33 27.33
N GLY A 19 -4.24 -22.34 27.79
CA GLY A 19 -3.15 -22.95 27.02
C GLY A 19 -1.79 -22.23 27.09
N GLY A 20 -1.59 -21.26 27.98
CA GLY A 20 -0.27 -20.63 28.20
C GLY A 20 0.25 -19.79 27.03
N ILE A 21 -0.63 -19.46 26.06
CA ILE A 21 -0.33 -18.53 24.97
C ILE A 21 -0.75 -17.14 25.46
N ALA A 22 0.20 -16.21 25.49
CA ALA A 22 -0.09 -14.83 25.85
C ALA A 22 -1.08 -14.24 24.83
N LEU A 23 -2.25 -13.85 25.31
CA LEU A 23 -3.24 -13.11 24.53
C LEU A 23 -2.69 -11.70 24.22
N ALA A 24 -3.10 -11.15 23.08
CA ALA A 24 -2.76 -9.78 22.71
C ALA A 24 -3.25 -8.80 23.78
N LYS A 25 -2.41 -7.83 24.18
CA LYS A 25 -2.78 -6.81 25.17
C LYS A 25 -3.52 -5.66 24.47
N GLY A 26 -4.71 -5.32 24.96
CA GLY A 26 -5.54 -4.23 24.44
C GLY A 26 -4.99 -2.83 24.74
N GLY A 27 -5.33 -1.87 23.88
CA GLY A 27 -5.18 -0.43 24.11
C GLY A 27 -6.55 0.22 24.40
N PRO A 28 -6.62 1.37 25.09
CA PRO A 28 -7.89 1.96 25.51
C PRO A 28 -8.73 2.50 24.33
N ASP A 29 -10.01 2.10 24.26
CA ASP A 29 -11.03 2.54 23.27
C ASP A 29 -12.20 3.34 23.92
N ARG A 30 -13.00 4.04 23.09
CA ARG A 30 -14.09 4.98 23.45
C ARG A 30 -15.32 4.35 24.11
N ASP A 31 -15.53 3.05 24.02
CA ASP A 31 -16.69 2.33 24.58
C ASP A 31 -16.33 1.44 25.79
N GLY A 32 -15.04 1.35 26.14
CA GLY A 32 -14.56 0.58 27.28
C GLY A 32 -14.42 -0.93 27.04
N LEU A 33 -14.43 -1.40 25.78
CA LEU A 33 -14.10 -2.78 25.43
C LEU A 33 -12.66 -2.88 24.90
N GLU A 34 -11.91 -3.91 25.34
CA GLU A 34 -10.58 -4.19 24.78
C GLU A 34 -10.72 -4.72 23.36
N MET A 35 -10.17 -4.00 22.39
CA MET A 35 -10.19 -4.39 20.99
C MET A 35 -8.95 -5.23 20.67
N ASP A 36 -9.13 -6.34 19.94
CA ASP A 36 -8.02 -7.20 19.51
C ASP A 36 -7.06 -6.41 18.62
N VAL A 37 -5.82 -6.27 19.10
CA VAL A 37 -4.73 -5.62 18.37
C VAL A 37 -3.92 -6.69 17.64
N LEU A 38 -3.86 -6.59 16.31
CA LEU A 38 -3.10 -7.51 15.47
C LEU A 38 -1.95 -6.79 14.75
N HIS A 39 -0.73 -7.28 14.91
CA HIS A 39 0.42 -6.77 14.16
C HIS A 39 0.64 -7.63 12.91
N VAL A 40 0.55 -7.03 11.72
CA VAL A 40 0.67 -7.74 10.44
C VAL A 40 1.67 -7.03 9.53
N PRO A 41 2.75 -7.70 9.09
CA PRO A 41 3.57 -7.21 8.00
C PRO A 41 2.89 -7.49 6.65
N LEU A 42 2.64 -6.45 5.87
CA LEU A 42 2.20 -6.55 4.48
C LEU A 42 3.42 -6.36 3.59
N GLY A 43 3.89 -7.41 2.94
CA GLY A 43 5.20 -7.33 2.30
C GLY A 43 5.39 -8.29 1.13
N PRO A 44 6.61 -8.34 0.58
CA PRO A 44 6.91 -8.23 -0.86
C PRO A 44 6.33 -9.34 -1.74
N VAL A 45 5.92 -10.45 -1.15
CA VAL A 45 5.30 -11.60 -1.84
C VAL A 45 3.78 -11.52 -1.91
N LEU A 46 3.16 -10.52 -1.29
CA LEU A 46 1.72 -10.32 -1.33
C LEU A 46 1.27 -10.05 -2.78
N PRO A 47 0.21 -10.71 -3.29
CA PRO A 47 -0.25 -10.48 -4.66
C PRO A 47 -0.59 -9.01 -4.91
N TYR A 48 -0.11 -8.48 -6.04
CA TYR A 48 -0.32 -7.09 -6.47
C TYR A 48 0.25 -6.05 -5.51
N TRP A 49 1.32 -6.41 -4.79
CA TRP A 49 2.04 -5.52 -3.90
C TRP A 49 3.35 -5.05 -4.54
N PRO A 50 3.81 -3.81 -4.28
CA PRO A 50 5.09 -3.32 -4.76
C PRO A 50 6.24 -4.21 -4.27
N ALA A 51 7.11 -4.62 -5.19
CA ALA A 51 8.31 -5.35 -4.82
C ALA A 51 9.20 -4.51 -3.90
N GLY A 52 9.80 -5.14 -2.90
CA GLY A 52 10.68 -4.48 -1.93
C GLY A 52 9.99 -3.62 -0.87
N LEU A 53 8.66 -3.43 -0.91
CA LEU A 53 7.95 -2.71 0.15
C LEU A 53 7.45 -3.69 1.23
N VAL A 54 7.72 -3.37 2.49
CA VAL A 54 7.04 -3.95 3.66
C VAL A 54 6.33 -2.82 4.41
N LEU A 55 5.05 -3.02 4.73
CA LEU A 55 4.28 -2.14 5.59
C LEU A 55 3.91 -2.91 6.86
N HIS A 56 4.52 -2.53 7.97
CA HIS A 56 4.22 -3.08 9.29
C HIS A 56 2.97 -2.39 9.83
N CYS A 57 1.85 -3.10 9.87
CA CYS A 57 0.57 -2.54 10.30
C CYS A 57 0.20 -3.01 11.71
N THR A 58 -0.37 -2.11 12.50
CA THR A 58 -1.16 -2.44 13.68
C THR A 58 -2.63 -2.33 13.29
N LEU A 59 -3.36 -3.44 13.34
CA LEU A 59 -4.75 -3.55 12.94
C LEU A 59 -5.67 -3.62 14.17
N HIS A 60 -6.77 -2.89 14.10
CA HIS A 60 -7.92 -2.99 14.97
C HIS A 60 -9.09 -3.53 14.13
N GLY A 61 -9.35 -4.83 14.24
CA GLY A 61 -10.21 -5.51 13.26
C GLY A 61 -9.59 -5.49 11.85
N ASP A 62 -10.25 -4.84 10.90
CA ASP A 62 -9.77 -4.65 9.52
C ASP A 62 -9.12 -3.29 9.27
N VAL A 63 -9.18 -2.37 10.24
CA VAL A 63 -8.67 -0.99 10.13
C VAL A 63 -7.22 -0.89 10.58
N ILE A 64 -6.40 -0.18 9.81
CA ILE A 64 -5.02 0.15 10.16
C ILE A 64 -5.01 1.29 11.18
N ALA A 65 -4.65 0.97 12.42
CA ALA A 65 -4.52 1.95 13.50
C ALA A 65 -3.15 2.65 13.50
N ALA A 66 -2.09 1.93 13.12
CA ALA A 66 -0.74 2.46 12.96
C ALA A 66 -0.02 1.71 11.83
N ALA A 67 0.96 2.37 11.20
CA ALA A 67 1.75 1.78 10.13
C ALA A 67 3.19 2.29 10.15
N GLU A 68 4.14 1.44 9.78
CA GLU A 68 5.53 1.79 9.52
C GLU A 68 5.95 1.17 8.19
N ALA A 69 6.60 1.95 7.33
CA ALA A 69 7.02 1.50 6.01
C ALA A 69 8.53 1.21 5.97
N GLU A 70 8.89 0.06 5.42
CA GLU A 70 10.26 -0.41 5.26
C GLU A 70 10.50 -0.77 3.77
N VAL A 71 11.64 -0.31 3.24
CA VAL A 71 12.09 -0.67 1.89
C VAL A 71 13.24 -1.66 2.01
N LEU A 72 13.05 -2.85 1.44
CA LEU A 72 14.07 -3.87 1.34
C LEU A 72 15.09 -3.46 0.27
N ALA A 73 16.37 -3.50 0.62
CA ALA A 73 17.43 -3.23 -0.34
C ALA A 73 17.43 -4.31 -1.45
N PRO A 74 17.62 -3.93 -2.72
CA PRO A 74 17.78 -4.91 -3.79
C PRO A 74 18.99 -5.80 -3.51
N GLY A 75 18.91 -7.06 -3.91
CA GLY A 75 20.06 -7.96 -3.86
C GLY A 75 21.22 -7.44 -4.74
N PRO A 76 22.48 -7.82 -4.46
CA PRO A 76 23.63 -7.39 -5.26
C PRO A 76 23.48 -7.74 -6.75
N ASP A 77 22.84 -8.88 -7.08
CA ASP A 77 22.59 -9.30 -8.47
C ASP A 77 21.44 -8.52 -9.14
N GLU A 78 20.53 -7.91 -8.38
CA GLU A 78 19.39 -7.13 -8.90
C GLU A 78 19.80 -5.69 -9.23
N ALA A 79 20.74 -5.13 -8.48
CA ALA A 79 21.29 -3.79 -8.72
C ALA A 79 21.99 -3.70 -10.10
N ASP A 80 22.78 -4.71 -10.46
CA ASP A 80 23.47 -4.78 -11.75
C ASP A 80 22.50 -4.98 -12.95
N GLN A 81 21.34 -5.61 -12.73
CA GLN A 81 20.31 -5.82 -13.76
C GLN A 81 19.35 -4.62 -13.92
N ALA A 82 19.17 -3.79 -12.88
CA ALA A 82 18.30 -2.62 -12.91
C ALA A 82 18.81 -1.53 -13.89
N ASP A 83 20.13 -1.43 -14.05
CA ASP A 83 20.78 -0.53 -15.01
C ASP A 83 20.63 -1.03 -16.47
N GLU A 84 20.51 -2.35 -16.67
CA GLU A 84 20.38 -2.97 -18.01
C GLU A 84 18.91 -3.03 -18.50
N VAL A 85 17.95 -3.20 -17.58
CA VAL A 85 16.51 -3.23 -17.86
C VAL A 85 15.88 -1.91 -17.41
N SER A 86 16.20 -0.83 -18.12
CA SER A 86 15.41 0.40 -18.02
C SER A 86 14.06 0.18 -18.72
N ALA A 87 13.16 -0.58 -18.07
CA ALA A 87 11.78 -0.73 -18.50
C ALA A 87 11.17 0.68 -18.58
N THR A 88 10.73 1.07 -19.78
CA THR A 88 10.17 2.39 -20.04
C THR A 88 9.08 2.71 -19.01
N GLY A 89 8.94 3.99 -18.62
CA GLY A 89 7.93 4.40 -17.64
C GLY A 89 6.50 3.95 -17.98
N ALA A 90 6.21 3.67 -19.26
CA ALA A 90 4.94 3.12 -19.71
C ALA A 90 4.70 1.68 -19.23
N VAL A 91 5.70 0.80 -19.31
CA VAL A 91 5.61 -0.59 -18.84
C VAL A 91 5.36 -0.60 -17.33
N ARG A 92 6.13 0.22 -16.60
CA ARG A 92 6.00 0.35 -15.15
C ARG A 92 4.62 0.86 -14.75
N SER A 93 4.13 1.95 -15.34
CA SER A 93 2.78 2.44 -15.06
C SER A 93 1.70 1.40 -15.38
N LEU A 94 1.90 0.55 -16.39
CA LEU A 94 0.96 -0.53 -16.68
C LEU A 94 1.00 -1.66 -15.64
N ASP A 95 2.14 -1.96 -15.02
CA ASP A 95 2.20 -2.91 -13.90
C ASP A 95 1.36 -2.45 -12.70
N ASN A 96 1.37 -1.15 -12.40
CA ASN A 96 0.53 -0.57 -11.36
C ASN A 96 -0.94 -0.53 -11.75
N VAL A 97 -1.25 -0.22 -13.01
CA VAL A 97 -2.63 -0.32 -13.54
C VAL A 97 -3.15 -1.75 -13.42
N VAL A 98 -2.34 -2.77 -13.77
CA VAL A 98 -2.70 -4.19 -13.60
C VAL A 98 -3.02 -4.50 -12.14
N SER A 99 -2.15 -4.07 -11.23
CA SER A 99 -2.30 -4.31 -9.79
C SER A 99 -3.56 -3.66 -9.23
N LEU A 100 -3.78 -2.38 -9.54
CA LEU A 100 -4.95 -1.62 -9.08
C LEU A 100 -6.25 -2.18 -9.65
N LEU A 101 -6.30 -2.52 -10.95
CA LEU A 101 -7.49 -3.12 -11.56
C LEU A 101 -7.78 -4.51 -10.98
N ALA A 102 -6.76 -5.34 -10.74
CA ALA A 102 -6.97 -6.66 -10.14
C ALA A 102 -7.50 -6.55 -8.70
N LEU A 103 -6.92 -5.65 -7.89
CA LEU A 103 -7.39 -5.39 -6.52
C LEU A 103 -8.81 -4.82 -6.49
N ALA A 104 -9.20 -4.03 -7.49
CA ALA A 104 -10.55 -3.51 -7.63
C ALA A 104 -11.56 -4.56 -8.14
N GLY A 105 -11.14 -5.82 -8.35
CA GLY A 105 -11.99 -6.90 -8.89
C GLY A 105 -12.28 -6.77 -10.39
N TRP A 106 -11.47 -6.00 -11.12
CA TRP A 106 -11.60 -5.75 -12.55
C TRP A 106 -10.69 -6.66 -13.39
N ASP A 107 -10.71 -7.97 -13.10
CA ASP A 107 -9.75 -8.96 -13.62
C ASP A 107 -9.62 -8.97 -15.14
N ALA A 108 -10.74 -8.83 -15.87
CA ALA A 108 -10.71 -8.80 -17.33
C ALA A 108 -9.96 -7.57 -17.89
N ALA A 109 -10.05 -6.42 -17.20
CA ALA A 109 -9.31 -5.22 -17.58
C ALA A 109 -7.84 -5.30 -17.12
N ALA A 110 -7.58 -5.90 -15.96
CA ALA A 110 -6.21 -6.19 -15.50
C ALA A 110 -5.48 -7.14 -16.47
N ALA A 111 -6.15 -8.18 -16.96
CA ALA A 111 -5.59 -9.07 -17.98
C ALA A 111 -5.35 -8.37 -19.33
N GLU A 112 -6.23 -7.45 -19.72
CA GLU A 112 -6.04 -6.61 -20.92
C GLU A 112 -4.85 -5.66 -20.75
N ALA A 113 -4.72 -4.99 -19.60
CA ALA A 113 -3.57 -4.14 -19.27
C ALA A 113 -2.25 -4.92 -19.30
N ARG A 114 -2.24 -6.15 -18.77
CA ARG A 114 -1.07 -7.03 -18.81
C ARG A 114 -0.66 -7.37 -20.24
N ARG A 115 -1.62 -7.69 -21.12
CA ARG A 115 -1.33 -7.93 -22.53
C ARG A 115 -0.76 -6.69 -23.22
N VAL A 116 -1.32 -5.50 -22.94
CA VAL A 116 -0.78 -4.24 -23.48
C VAL A 116 0.66 -4.02 -23.03
N ARG A 117 0.97 -4.30 -21.76
CA ARG A 117 2.34 -4.23 -21.23
C ARG A 117 3.28 -5.18 -21.96
N ASP A 118 2.86 -6.43 -22.14
CA ASP A 118 3.66 -7.45 -22.83
C ASP A 118 3.87 -7.06 -24.30
N ASP A 119 2.82 -6.58 -24.98
CA ASP A 119 2.90 -6.03 -26.35
C ASP A 119 3.90 -4.85 -26.44
N LEU A 120 3.96 -3.97 -25.43
CA LEU A 120 4.93 -2.87 -25.39
C LEU A 120 6.37 -3.36 -25.22
N LEU A 121 6.58 -4.39 -24.38
CA LEU A 121 7.89 -5.02 -24.20
C LEU A 121 8.37 -5.70 -25.48
N ASP A 122 7.45 -6.32 -26.22
CA ASP A 122 7.72 -6.97 -27.50
C ASP A 122 7.83 -5.97 -28.68
N GLY A 123 7.51 -4.70 -28.45
CA GLY A 123 7.52 -3.65 -29.48
C GLY A 123 6.39 -3.78 -30.52
N ASP A 124 5.26 -4.40 -30.17
CA ASP A 124 4.10 -4.54 -31.04
C ASP A 124 3.44 -3.17 -31.30
N GLY A 125 3.30 -2.80 -32.58
CA GLY A 125 2.64 -1.57 -33.01
C GLY A 125 1.17 -1.46 -32.64
N HIS A 126 0.50 -2.56 -32.27
CA HIS A 126 -0.89 -2.56 -31.81
C HIS A 126 -1.07 -2.19 -30.33
N ALA A 127 0.02 -2.12 -29.55
CA ALA A 127 -0.04 -1.83 -28.11
C ALA A 127 -0.76 -0.50 -27.82
N ALA A 128 -0.47 0.55 -28.60
CA ALA A 128 -1.08 1.87 -28.44
C ALA A 128 -2.60 1.85 -28.67
N GLU A 129 -3.07 1.12 -29.69
CA GLU A 129 -4.50 1.03 -29.98
C GLU A 129 -5.26 0.25 -28.89
N ARG A 130 -4.68 -0.85 -28.40
CA ARG A 130 -5.23 -1.64 -27.29
C ARG A 130 -5.27 -0.82 -26.00
N LEU A 131 -4.21 -0.05 -25.70
CA LEU A 131 -4.18 0.86 -24.56
C LEU A 131 -5.29 1.90 -24.62
N GLN A 132 -5.52 2.52 -25.78
CA GLN A 132 -6.64 3.47 -25.94
C GLN A 132 -8.01 2.81 -25.75
N ARG A 133 -8.18 1.55 -26.16
CA ARG A 133 -9.42 0.80 -25.91
C ARG A 133 -9.63 0.54 -24.41
N LEU A 134 -8.58 0.12 -23.71
CA LEU A 134 -8.59 -0.05 -22.26
C LEU A 134 -8.91 1.26 -21.54
N ASP A 135 -8.24 2.37 -21.87
CA ASP A 135 -8.48 3.69 -21.28
C ASP A 135 -9.94 4.13 -21.41
N ARG A 136 -10.51 4.04 -22.63
CA ARG A 136 -11.93 4.34 -22.86
C ARG A 136 -12.85 3.47 -22.03
N ARG A 137 -12.53 2.18 -21.85
CA ARG A 137 -13.33 1.24 -21.05
C ARG A 137 -13.29 1.61 -19.56
N VAL A 138 -12.11 1.94 -19.04
CA VAL A 138 -11.93 2.43 -17.65
C VAL A 138 -12.72 3.72 -17.44
N ARG A 139 -12.55 4.71 -18.31
CA ARG A 139 -13.22 6.02 -18.20
C ARG A 139 -14.74 5.95 -18.26
N ARG A 140 -15.29 4.98 -18.99
CA ARG A 140 -16.75 4.77 -19.12
C ARG A 140 -17.35 3.99 -17.94
N SER A 141 -16.54 3.44 -17.06
CA SER A 141 -17.02 2.64 -15.95
C SER A 141 -17.46 3.49 -14.76
N VAL A 142 -18.77 3.52 -14.53
CA VAL A 142 -19.33 4.19 -13.35
C VAL A 142 -19.01 3.41 -12.08
N ILE A 143 -19.05 2.07 -12.12
CA ILE A 143 -18.80 1.22 -10.95
C ILE A 143 -17.36 1.36 -10.48
N LEU A 144 -16.39 1.29 -11.40
CA LEU A 144 -14.98 1.44 -11.07
C LEU A 144 -14.68 2.84 -10.53
N ARG A 145 -15.28 3.86 -11.14
CA ARG A 145 -15.19 5.22 -10.63
C ARG A 145 -15.75 5.30 -9.21
N TRP A 146 -16.91 4.70 -8.94
CA TRP A 146 -17.50 4.72 -7.60
C TRP A 146 -16.66 3.98 -6.56
N SER A 147 -16.04 2.85 -6.92
CA SER A 147 -15.23 2.07 -5.99
C SER A 147 -13.90 2.73 -5.62
N LEU A 148 -13.31 3.51 -6.53
CA LEU A 148 -12.00 4.14 -6.33
C LEU A 148 -12.09 5.61 -5.92
N ARG A 149 -13.26 6.25 -6.11
CA ARG A 149 -13.44 7.66 -5.78
C ARG A 149 -13.38 7.88 -4.27
N ARG A 150 -12.75 8.98 -3.85
CA ARG A 150 -12.50 9.36 -2.45
C ARG A 150 -11.59 8.42 -1.66
N LEU A 151 -10.92 7.45 -2.30
CA LEU A 151 -9.86 6.69 -1.66
C LEU A 151 -8.56 7.50 -1.69
N ALA A 152 -8.07 7.87 -0.50
CA ALA A 152 -6.91 8.72 -0.26
C ALA A 152 -6.89 9.98 -1.16
N PRO A 153 -7.88 10.89 -1.07
CA PRO A 153 -7.86 12.12 -1.86
C PRO A 153 -6.68 13.01 -1.43
N LEU A 154 -5.90 13.49 -2.39
CA LEU A 154 -4.77 14.40 -2.14
C LEU A 154 -5.00 15.74 -2.85
N GLY A 155 -5.08 16.80 -2.04
CA GLY A 155 -5.08 18.18 -2.52
C GLY A 155 -3.66 18.77 -2.63
N PRO A 156 -3.52 19.98 -3.20
CA PRO A 156 -2.21 20.65 -3.32
C PRO A 156 -1.49 20.83 -1.98
N ASP A 157 -2.24 21.09 -0.91
CA ASP A 157 -1.69 21.25 0.45
C ASP A 157 -1.16 19.92 0.99
N ASP A 158 -1.89 18.81 0.77
CA ASP A 158 -1.43 17.46 1.15
C ASP A 158 -0.16 17.06 0.43
N LEU A 159 -0.10 17.37 -0.88
CA LEU A 159 1.07 17.05 -1.69
C LEU A 159 2.29 17.84 -1.22
N SER A 160 2.11 19.14 -0.96
CA SER A 160 3.18 20.01 -0.49
C SER A 160 3.65 19.66 0.92
N ALA A 161 2.72 19.31 1.82
CA ALA A 161 3.04 18.97 3.21
C ALA A 161 3.85 17.66 3.35
N ARG A 162 3.77 16.78 2.35
CA ARG A 162 4.39 15.44 2.35
C ARG A 162 5.43 15.25 1.23
N ASP A 163 5.82 16.33 0.55
CA ASP A 163 6.74 16.33 -0.59
C ASP A 163 6.35 15.30 -1.69
N LEU A 164 5.05 15.16 -1.93
CA LEU A 164 4.52 14.17 -2.88
C LEU A 164 4.52 14.70 -4.33
N PRO A 165 4.75 13.84 -5.33
CA PRO A 165 4.67 14.21 -6.74
C PRO A 165 3.31 14.79 -7.13
N ALA A 166 3.32 15.84 -7.95
CA ALA A 166 2.10 16.50 -8.44
C ALA A 166 1.16 15.53 -9.21
N GLY A 167 1.71 14.46 -9.79
CA GLY A 167 0.93 13.42 -10.46
C GLY A 167 0.03 12.58 -9.55
N LEU A 168 0.17 12.70 -8.22
CA LEU A 168 -0.67 12.00 -7.24
C LEU A 168 -1.92 12.77 -6.81
N ALA A 169 -2.12 13.99 -7.35
CA ALA A 169 -3.29 14.81 -7.08
C ALA A 169 -4.61 14.08 -7.39
N GLY A 170 -5.62 14.35 -6.58
CA GLY A 170 -6.93 13.69 -6.69
C GLY A 170 -7.00 12.40 -5.88
N ASP A 171 -8.00 11.58 -6.18
CA ASP A 171 -8.19 10.29 -5.52
C ASP A 171 -7.59 9.12 -6.32
N THR A 172 -7.73 7.90 -5.80
CA THR A 172 -7.18 6.69 -6.43
C THR A 172 -7.68 6.47 -7.87
N TYR A 173 -8.90 6.92 -8.21
CA TYR A 173 -9.38 6.85 -9.59
C TYR A 173 -8.66 7.86 -10.50
N ASP A 174 -8.45 9.08 -10.01
CA ASP A 174 -7.70 10.09 -10.77
C ASP A 174 -6.26 9.62 -11.05
N ARG A 175 -5.62 8.95 -10.08
CA ARG A 175 -4.29 8.34 -10.26
C ARG A 175 -4.29 7.21 -11.27
N LEU A 176 -5.32 6.35 -11.27
CA LEU A 176 -5.49 5.32 -12.31
C LEU A 176 -5.50 5.93 -13.72
N LEU A 177 -6.25 7.03 -13.90
CA LEU A 177 -6.30 7.73 -15.18
C LEU A 177 -4.95 8.39 -15.53
N ALA A 178 -4.26 8.97 -14.56
CA ALA A 178 -2.94 9.55 -14.76
C ALA A 178 -1.91 8.50 -15.21
N MET A 179 -1.93 7.29 -14.62
CA MET A 179 -1.06 6.18 -15.04
C MET A 179 -1.36 5.72 -16.48
N LEU A 180 -2.63 5.61 -16.85
CA LEU A 180 -3.04 5.28 -18.23
C LEU A 180 -2.62 6.36 -19.24
N ASP A 181 -2.79 7.63 -18.89
CA ASP A 181 -2.38 8.77 -19.73
C ASP A 181 -0.85 8.81 -19.89
N ARG A 182 -0.10 8.50 -18.83
CA ARG A 182 1.36 8.39 -18.87
C ARG A 182 1.82 7.23 -19.77
N ALA A 183 1.20 6.06 -19.62
CA ALA A 183 1.48 4.91 -20.47
C ALA A 183 1.19 5.23 -21.95
N GLY A 184 0.09 5.95 -22.23
CA GLY A 184 -0.27 6.38 -23.58
C GLY A 184 0.70 7.37 -24.22
N ARG A 185 1.46 8.11 -23.40
CA ARG A 185 2.54 9.02 -23.83
C ARG A 185 3.91 8.33 -23.89
N GLY A 186 3.97 7.01 -23.73
CA GLY A 186 5.21 6.24 -23.75
C GLY A 186 6.08 6.39 -22.50
N GLY A 187 5.54 6.94 -21.40
CA GLY A 187 6.31 7.09 -20.15
C GLY A 187 7.52 8.03 -20.28
N LEU A 188 7.49 8.95 -21.23
CA LEU A 188 8.60 9.87 -21.54
C LEU A 188 8.90 10.88 -20.43
N ALA A 189 7.95 11.10 -19.51
CA ALA A 189 8.16 11.97 -18.36
C ALA A 189 8.86 11.19 -17.25
N PRO A 190 9.98 11.70 -16.69
CA PRO A 190 10.64 11.06 -15.58
C PRO A 190 9.67 10.93 -14.39
N LEU A 191 9.67 9.75 -13.79
CA LEU A 191 8.94 9.49 -12.56
C LEU A 191 9.67 10.18 -11.42
N GLN A 192 8.94 10.90 -10.58
CA GLN A 192 9.49 11.37 -9.33
C GLN A 192 9.40 10.22 -8.32
N PRO A 193 10.48 9.90 -7.57
CA PRO A 193 10.44 8.90 -6.52
C PRO A 193 9.35 9.21 -5.50
N PHE A 194 8.74 8.16 -4.96
CA PHE A 194 7.76 8.32 -3.90
C PHE A 194 8.48 8.34 -2.54
N PRO A 195 8.24 9.33 -1.67
CA PRO A 195 8.82 9.34 -0.33
C PRO A 195 8.12 8.31 0.55
N VAL A 196 8.75 7.15 0.77
CA VAL A 196 8.14 6.02 1.50
C VAL A 196 7.72 6.39 2.94
N SER A 197 8.37 7.39 3.54
CA SER A 197 7.98 7.95 4.83
C SER A 197 6.58 8.57 4.86
N ALA A 198 6.02 8.96 3.71
CA ALA A 198 4.66 9.49 3.62
C ALA A 198 3.59 8.37 3.59
N LEU A 199 3.98 7.11 3.36
CA LEU A 199 3.04 6.01 3.18
C LEU A 199 2.17 5.74 4.42
N PRO A 200 2.70 5.72 5.67
CA PRO A 200 1.88 5.53 6.87
C PRO A 200 0.70 6.51 6.96
N ASP A 201 0.94 7.79 6.69
CA ASP A 201 -0.10 8.83 6.76
C ASP A 201 -1.23 8.64 5.74
N LEU A 202 -0.98 7.89 4.66
CA LEU A 202 -1.94 7.64 3.59
C LEU A 202 -2.81 6.38 3.84
N VAL A 203 -2.35 5.49 4.73
CA VAL A 203 -2.99 4.18 4.97
C VAL A 203 -3.60 4.05 6.36
N VAL A 204 -3.13 4.83 7.34
CA VAL A 204 -3.75 4.87 8.68
C VAL A 204 -5.20 5.33 8.59
N GLY A 205 -6.08 4.61 9.28
CA GLY A 205 -7.53 4.81 9.27
C GLY A 205 -8.25 4.14 8.09
N LEU A 206 -7.53 3.50 7.16
CA LEU A 206 -8.13 2.69 6.10
C LEU A 206 -8.29 1.24 6.55
N ASP A 207 -9.29 0.58 5.98
CA ASP A 207 -9.31 -0.88 6.00
C ASP A 207 -8.21 -1.47 5.10
N LEU A 208 -7.86 -2.74 5.33
CA LEU A 208 -6.79 -3.42 4.62
C LEU A 208 -6.99 -3.46 3.09
N ALA A 209 -8.23 -3.58 2.59
CA ALA A 209 -8.49 -3.62 1.16
C ALA A 209 -8.31 -2.23 0.53
N ALA A 210 -8.82 -1.19 1.18
CA ALA A 210 -8.63 0.20 0.77
C ALA A 210 -7.15 0.58 0.78
N ALA A 211 -6.40 0.18 1.81
CA ALA A 211 -4.95 0.44 1.89
C ALA A 211 -4.20 -0.18 0.69
N ARG A 212 -4.52 -1.42 0.30
CA ARG A 212 -3.91 -2.06 -0.88
C ARG A 212 -4.24 -1.33 -2.18
N LEU A 213 -5.47 -0.86 -2.35
CA LEU A 213 -5.88 -0.05 -3.50
C LEU A 213 -5.11 1.28 -3.55
N VAL A 214 -4.96 1.95 -2.40
CA VAL A 214 -4.22 3.19 -2.29
C VAL A 214 -2.76 2.96 -2.66
N VAL A 215 -2.08 1.97 -2.05
CA VAL A 215 -0.68 1.61 -2.36
C VAL A 215 -0.48 1.34 -3.85
N ALA A 216 -1.36 0.55 -4.48
CA ALA A 216 -1.29 0.27 -5.91
C ALA A 216 -1.53 1.52 -6.79
N GLY A 217 -2.25 2.52 -6.27
CA GLY A 217 -2.49 3.79 -6.95
C GLY A 217 -1.42 4.86 -6.77
N LEU A 218 -0.44 4.68 -5.87
CA LEU A 218 0.61 5.67 -5.59
C LEU A 218 1.77 5.65 -6.59
N ASP A 219 1.69 4.79 -7.59
CA ASP A 219 2.66 4.68 -8.67
C ASP A 219 4.11 4.45 -8.19
N LEU A 220 4.27 3.55 -7.21
CA LEU A 220 5.54 3.27 -6.53
C LEU A 220 6.51 2.57 -7.49
N HIS A 221 7.48 3.31 -8.02
CA HIS A 221 8.39 2.84 -9.07
C HIS A 221 9.87 2.90 -8.72
N GLU A 222 10.23 3.83 -7.86
CA GLU A 222 11.48 3.88 -7.12
C GLU A 222 11.08 4.17 -5.69
N LEU A 223 11.18 3.13 -4.86
CA LEU A 223 11.05 3.29 -3.42
C LEU A 223 12.34 3.97 -2.98
N ASP A 224 12.30 5.30 -2.81
CA ASP A 224 13.39 5.98 -2.12
C ASP A 224 13.29 5.56 -0.64
N PRO A 225 14.27 4.82 -0.09
CA PRO A 225 14.24 4.43 1.32
C PRO A 225 14.21 5.66 2.25
N GLY A 226 14.47 6.87 1.73
CA GLY A 226 14.71 8.05 2.51
C GLY A 226 16.03 7.90 3.28
N ARG A 227 16.77 8.98 3.49
CA ARG A 227 17.89 8.94 4.44
C ARG A 227 17.34 8.64 5.83
N THR A 228 17.37 7.38 6.25
CA THR A 228 17.27 7.02 7.66
C THR A 228 18.44 7.69 8.37
N LYS A 229 18.17 8.57 9.34
CA LYS A 229 19.19 9.15 10.22
C LYS A 229 19.76 8.08 11.16
N ALA A 230 20.47 7.10 10.60
CA ALA A 230 21.06 5.98 11.33
C ALA A 230 22.54 5.75 10.97
N GLN A 231 23.26 6.80 10.53
CA GLN A 231 24.69 6.72 10.23
C GLN A 231 25.55 7.83 10.87
N GLU A 232 25.07 8.53 11.91
CA GLU A 232 25.88 9.55 12.62
C GLU A 232 26.44 9.10 13.98
N GLU A 233 26.20 7.87 14.46
CA GLU A 233 26.72 7.43 15.78
C GLU A 233 27.74 6.28 15.75
N SER A 234 28.42 6.05 14.61
CA SER A 234 29.55 5.09 14.56
C SER A 234 30.93 5.75 14.47
N HIS A 235 31.04 7.08 14.61
CA HIS A 235 32.31 7.80 14.72
C HIS A 235 32.19 8.94 15.73
N ALA A 236 32.14 8.58 17.02
CA ALA A 236 32.51 9.46 18.13
C ALA A 236 33.35 8.66 19.12
#